data_AF-A0A3C0BIP7-F1
#
_entry.id   AF-A0A3C0BIP7-F1
#
_cell.length_a   1.000
_cell.length_b   1.000
_cell.length_c   1.000
_cell.angle_alpha   90.00
_cell.angle_beta   90.00
_cell.angle_gamma   90.00
#
_symmetry.space_group_name_H-M   'P 1'
#
loop_
_entity.id
_entity.type
_entity.pdbx_description
1 polymer ?
#
loop_
_entity_poly.entity_id
_entity_poly.type
_entity_poly.pdbx_seq_one_letter_code
_entity_poly.pdbx_strand_id
1 'polypeptide(L)'
;MVEPRRKTAFYFTVFIIPCVVLYILFFIAPFIKGIGISLTNWDGLTPKTPIIMEKNQFESLILSKLKKQSDRDYVLKIYSLDPEDNSYKRIALNGIERRKLERIFRRTKYEPSLNKFVGLDNYKKVFTGKVDPDFYPHIYVQQKYTATSDLPPTIAKKDFEKEVLGNCR
;
A
#
# COMPACT_ATOMS: atom_id res chain seq x y z
N MET A 1 8.76 26.74 -51.47
CA MET A 1 7.33 26.77 -51.10
C MET A 1 7.24 26.89 -49.59
N VAL A 2 6.76 28.02 -49.07
CA VAL A 2 6.55 28.22 -47.62
C VAL A 2 5.11 27.80 -47.33
N GLU A 3 4.92 26.76 -46.53
CA GLU A 3 3.57 26.33 -46.15
C GLU A 3 2.83 27.43 -45.38
N PRO A 4 1.53 27.64 -45.66
CA PRO A 4 0.76 28.65 -44.95
C PRO A 4 0.64 28.27 -43.48
N ARG A 5 1.08 29.17 -42.58
CA ARG A 5 1.13 29.00 -41.11
C ARG A 5 -0.15 28.47 -40.46
N ARG A 6 -1.32 28.67 -41.09
CA ARG A 6 -2.61 28.14 -40.61
C ARG A 6 -2.74 26.63 -40.79
N LYS A 7 -2.20 26.06 -41.88
CA LYS A 7 -2.25 24.61 -42.12
C LYS A 7 -1.32 23.87 -41.16
N THR A 8 -0.12 24.40 -40.93
CA THR A 8 0.82 23.81 -39.96
C THR A 8 0.29 23.88 -38.53
N ALA A 9 -0.34 25.00 -38.12
CA ALA A 9 -1.01 25.10 -36.84
C ALA A 9 -2.16 24.09 -36.69
N PHE A 10 -2.97 23.88 -37.74
CA PHE A 10 -4.04 22.88 -37.73
C PHE A 10 -3.50 21.46 -37.55
N TYR A 11 -2.48 21.07 -38.32
CA TYR A 11 -1.85 19.75 -38.16
C TYR A 11 -1.23 19.58 -36.78
N PHE A 12 -0.57 20.61 -36.24
CA PHE A 12 -0.05 20.59 -34.87
C PHE A 12 -1.17 20.36 -33.84
N THR A 13 -2.27 21.09 -33.95
CA THR A 13 -3.40 20.97 -33.02
C THR A 13 -4.11 19.62 -33.12
N VAL A 14 -4.32 19.10 -34.34
CA VAL A 14 -5.10 17.86 -34.55
C VAL A 14 -4.27 16.60 -34.31
N PHE A 15 -2.96 16.63 -34.55
CA PHE A 15 -2.12 15.44 -34.41
C PHE A 15 -1.21 15.49 -33.17
N ILE A 16 -0.55 16.61 -32.90
CA ILE A 16 0.44 16.68 -31.81
C ILE A 16 -0.24 16.83 -30.45
N ILE A 17 -1.27 17.69 -30.32
CA ILE A 17 -1.92 17.88 -29.02
C ILE A 17 -2.55 16.58 -28.50
N PRO A 18 -3.32 15.80 -29.28
CA PRO A 18 -3.84 14.52 -28.80
C PRO A 18 -2.74 13.54 -28.39
N CYS A 19 -1.66 13.45 -29.17
CA CYS A 19 -0.50 12.61 -28.82
C CYS A 19 0.15 13.05 -27.50
N VAL A 20 0.33 14.35 -27.28
CA VAL A 20 0.87 14.89 -26.02
C VAL A 20 -0.08 14.62 -24.85
N VAL A 21 -1.39 14.77 -25.04
CA VAL A 21 -2.40 14.44 -24.02
C VAL A 21 -2.33 12.96 -23.65
N LEU A 22 -2.28 12.07 -24.65
CA LEU A 22 -2.12 10.63 -24.41
C LEU A 22 -0.80 10.33 -23.68
N TYR A 23 0.31 10.94 -24.11
CA TYR A 23 1.61 10.78 -23.45
C TYR A 23 1.57 11.23 -21.98
N ILE A 24 0.92 12.36 -21.69
CA ILE A 24 0.75 12.82 -20.30
C ILE A 24 -0.08 11.81 -19.49
N LEU A 25 -1.21 11.36 -20.04
CA LEU A 25 -2.14 10.48 -19.33
C LEU A 25 -1.56 9.08 -19.07
N PHE A 26 -0.86 8.51 -20.06
CA PHE A 26 -0.40 7.13 -20.01
C PHE A 26 1.05 6.97 -19.56
N PHE A 27 1.89 8.00 -19.70
CA PHE A 27 3.30 7.93 -19.31
C PHE A 27 3.61 8.86 -18.14
N ILE A 28 3.46 10.18 -18.31
CA ILE A 28 3.93 11.15 -17.31
C ILE A 28 3.16 11.00 -15.98
N ALA A 29 1.83 10.89 -16.03
CA ALA A 29 1.02 10.83 -14.82
C ALA A 29 1.26 9.53 -14.01
N PRO A 30 1.30 8.32 -14.60
CA PRO A 30 1.72 7.11 -13.90
C PRO A 30 3.15 7.18 -13.38
N PHE A 31 4.08 7.75 -14.16
CA PHE A 31 5.49 7.89 -13.77
C PHE A 31 5.65 8.75 -12.50
N ILE A 32 5.03 9.93 -12.46
CA ILE A 32 5.06 10.81 -11.27
C ILE A 32 4.39 10.13 -10.07
N LYS A 33 3.29 9.40 -10.28
CA LYS A 33 2.66 8.62 -9.21
C LYS A 33 3.59 7.52 -8.68
N GLY A 34 4.34 6.85 -9.54
CA GLY A 34 5.35 5.87 -9.17
C GLY A 34 6.44 6.46 -8.28
N ILE A 35 6.97 7.64 -8.65
CA ILE A 35 7.91 8.40 -7.82
C ILE A 35 7.26 8.79 -6.48
N GLY A 36 5.98 9.15 -6.46
CA GLY A 36 5.27 9.43 -5.21
C GLY A 36 5.20 8.22 -4.28
N ILE A 37 4.98 7.03 -4.83
CA ILE A 37 4.89 5.78 -4.05
C ILE A 37 6.25 5.36 -3.51
N SER A 38 7.34 5.50 -4.27
CA SER A 38 8.69 5.14 -3.81
C SER A 38 9.18 5.99 -2.63
N LEU A 39 8.64 7.19 -2.45
CA LEU A 39 8.88 8.05 -1.28
C LEU A 39 8.10 7.61 -0.02
N THR A 40 7.26 6.57 -0.14
CA THR A 40 6.49 5.99 0.98
C THR A 40 6.94 4.55 1.22
N ASN A 41 6.75 4.06 2.44
CA ASN A 41 7.07 2.68 2.79
C ASN A 41 5.99 1.68 2.34
N TRP A 42 5.42 1.91 1.16
CA TRP A 42 4.24 1.22 0.65
C TRP A 42 4.53 -0.25 0.32
N ASP A 43 3.78 -1.14 0.95
CA ASP A 43 3.86 -2.60 0.83
C ASP A 43 2.86 -3.20 -0.19
N GLY A 44 2.01 -2.38 -0.81
CA GLY A 44 0.96 -2.86 -1.72
C GLY A 44 -0.36 -3.27 -1.06
N LEU A 45 -0.38 -3.39 0.27
CA LEU A 45 -1.46 -4.04 1.01
C LEU A 45 -2.06 -3.13 2.10
N THR A 46 -1.23 -2.35 2.78
CA THR A 46 -1.61 -1.61 3.98
C THR A 46 -2.32 -0.29 3.63
N PRO A 47 -3.64 -0.17 3.87
CA PRO A 47 -4.37 1.06 3.58
C PRO A 47 -3.92 2.21 4.47
N LYS A 48 -4.07 3.45 3.98
CA LYS A 48 -3.77 4.69 4.74
C LYS A 48 -4.61 4.88 6.01
N THR A 49 -5.74 4.19 6.10
CA THR A 49 -6.62 4.19 7.27
C THR A 49 -6.72 2.77 7.81
N PRO A 50 -6.61 2.57 9.12
CA PRO A 50 -6.55 1.23 9.73
C PRO A 50 -7.87 0.50 9.49
N ILE A 51 -7.79 -0.80 9.21
CA ILE A 51 -8.99 -1.66 9.08
C ILE A 51 -9.48 -2.04 10.48
N ILE A 52 -8.56 -2.38 11.37
CA ILE A 52 -8.80 -2.75 12.76
C ILE A 52 -7.80 -1.98 13.62
N MET A 53 -8.24 -1.46 14.76
CA MET A 53 -7.37 -0.79 15.73
C MET A 53 -7.92 -0.99 17.15
N GLU A 54 -7.05 -1.25 18.12
CA GLU A 54 -7.41 -1.38 19.53
C GLU A 54 -8.03 -0.08 20.07
N LYS A 55 -9.00 -0.19 20.97
CA LYS A 55 -9.84 0.93 21.43
C LYS A 55 -9.01 2.11 21.96
N ASN A 56 -8.07 1.85 22.87
CA ASN A 56 -7.29 2.91 23.50
C ASN A 56 -6.38 3.61 22.48
N GLN A 57 -5.77 2.85 21.58
CA GLN A 57 -5.00 3.41 20.45
C GLN A 57 -5.87 4.27 19.53
N PHE A 58 -7.06 3.81 19.17
CA PHE A 58 -7.96 4.56 18.29
C PHE A 58 -8.43 5.87 18.92
N GLU A 59 -8.84 5.82 20.19
CA GLU A 59 -9.31 6.99 20.92
C GLU A 59 -8.19 8.02 21.11
N SER A 60 -6.99 7.57 21.48
CA SER A 60 -5.84 8.45 21.71
C SER A 60 -5.20 9.01 20.45
N LEU A 61 -5.04 8.21 19.38
CA LEU A 61 -4.34 8.62 18.17
C LEU A 61 -5.25 9.31 17.15
N ILE A 62 -6.54 8.98 17.13
CA ILE A 62 -7.49 9.44 16.10
C ILE A 62 -8.53 10.38 16.72
N LEU A 63 -9.40 9.88 17.61
CA LEU A 63 -10.56 10.66 18.09
C LEU A 63 -10.15 11.90 18.90
N SER A 64 -9.14 11.79 19.75
CA SER A 64 -8.62 12.92 20.55
C SER A 64 -8.15 14.10 19.67
N LYS A 65 -7.57 13.79 18.49
CA LYS A 65 -6.96 14.77 17.58
C LYS A 65 -7.96 15.42 16.63
N LEU A 66 -9.16 14.85 16.49
CA LEU A 66 -10.22 15.44 15.68
C LEU A 66 -10.85 16.60 16.44
N LYS A 67 -10.69 17.83 15.93
CA LYS A 67 -11.28 19.05 16.55
C LYS A 67 -12.75 19.25 16.20
N LYS A 68 -13.19 18.76 15.04
CA LYS A 68 -14.53 19.02 14.50
C LYS A 68 -15.47 17.87 14.86
N GLN A 69 -16.60 18.18 15.48
CA GLN A 69 -17.58 17.16 15.89
C GLN A 69 -18.12 16.36 14.68
N SER A 70 -18.43 17.04 13.57
CA SER A 70 -18.89 16.35 12.35
C SER A 70 -17.90 15.32 11.79
N ASP A 71 -16.59 15.54 12.00
CA ASP A 71 -15.56 14.60 11.55
C ASP A 71 -15.51 13.39 12.49
N ARG A 72 -15.69 13.60 13.80
CA ARG A 72 -15.81 12.53 14.81
C ARG A 72 -17.02 11.66 14.53
N ASP A 73 -18.18 12.26 14.33
CA ASP A 73 -19.42 11.54 14.05
C ASP A 73 -19.31 10.71 12.77
N TYR A 74 -18.66 11.26 11.74
CA TYR A 74 -18.41 10.54 10.49
C TYR A 74 -17.45 9.35 10.68
N VAL A 75 -16.41 9.50 11.50
CA VAL A 75 -15.48 8.40 11.82
C VAL A 75 -16.19 7.31 12.61
N LEU A 76 -16.97 7.66 13.64
CA LEU A 76 -17.75 6.71 14.44
C LEU A 76 -18.88 6.03 13.65
N LYS A 77 -19.40 6.67 12.59
CA LYS A 77 -20.31 6.01 11.65
C LYS A 77 -19.64 4.87 10.88
N ILE A 78 -18.35 5.01 10.58
CA ILE A 78 -17.58 4.07 9.75
C ILE A 78 -16.89 3.00 10.60
N TYR A 79 -16.51 3.34 11.83
CA TYR A 79 -15.82 2.46 12.76
C TYR A 79 -16.76 2.02 13.86
N SER A 80 -17.10 0.74 13.90
CA SER A 80 -17.87 0.13 14.97
C SER A 80 -16.94 -0.48 16.01
N LEU A 81 -17.21 -0.26 17.30
CA LEU A 81 -16.52 -0.93 18.39
C LEU A 81 -17.03 -2.38 18.47
N ASP A 82 -16.10 -3.32 18.40
CA ASP A 82 -16.37 -4.72 18.67
C ASP A 82 -16.13 -5.01 20.17
N PRO A 83 -17.17 -5.45 20.92
CA PRO A 83 -17.05 -5.71 22.35
C PRO A 83 -16.23 -6.95 22.69
N GLU A 84 -16.02 -7.90 21.76
CA GLU A 84 -15.24 -9.12 22.04
C GLU A 84 -13.73 -8.85 22.04
N ASP A 85 -13.26 -8.11 21.03
CA ASP A 85 -11.83 -7.82 20.81
C ASP A 85 -11.40 -6.44 21.35
N ASN A 86 -12.33 -5.66 21.91
CA ASN A 86 -12.13 -4.27 22.33
C ASN A 86 -11.41 -3.41 21.26
N SER A 87 -11.84 -3.56 20.01
CA SER A 87 -11.23 -2.92 18.85
C SER A 87 -12.25 -2.25 17.94
N TYR A 88 -11.87 -1.13 17.32
CA TYR A 88 -12.66 -0.48 16.29
C TYR A 88 -12.39 -1.13 14.94
N LYS A 89 -13.45 -1.61 14.29
CA LYS A 89 -13.41 -2.25 12.96
C LYS A 89 -14.06 -1.34 11.93
N ARG A 90 -13.39 -1.14 10.80
CA ARG A 90 -13.86 -0.30 9.69
C ARG A 90 -14.80 -1.10 8.78
N ILE A 91 -15.94 -0.53 8.42
CA ILE A 91 -16.79 -1.08 7.36
C ILE A 91 -16.10 -0.99 5.98
N ALA A 92 -16.57 -1.79 5.02
CA ALA A 92 -16.13 -1.66 3.63
C ALA A 92 -16.60 -0.31 3.06
N LEU A 93 -15.70 0.41 2.38
CA LEU A 93 -15.95 1.77 1.89
C LEU A 93 -15.86 1.85 0.38
N ASN A 94 -16.74 2.66 -0.20
CA ASN A 94 -16.65 3.06 -1.59
C ASN A 94 -15.57 4.14 -1.80
N GLY A 95 -15.14 4.35 -3.04
CA GLY A 95 -14.00 5.25 -3.35
C GLY A 95 -14.18 6.69 -2.87
N ILE A 96 -15.40 7.23 -2.87
CA ILE A 96 -15.70 8.59 -2.39
C ILE A 96 -15.59 8.68 -0.87
N GLU A 97 -16.20 7.73 -0.16
CA GLU A 97 -16.19 7.65 1.31
C GLU A 97 -14.77 7.42 1.82
N ARG A 98 -14.00 6.56 1.14
CA ARG A 98 -12.59 6.31 1.42
C ARG A 98 -11.77 7.58 1.32
N ARG A 99 -11.89 8.35 0.23
CA ARG A 99 -11.17 9.62 0.07
C ARG A 99 -11.56 10.64 1.15
N LYS A 100 -12.84 10.68 1.54
CA LYS A 100 -13.30 11.55 2.62
C LYS A 100 -12.69 11.14 3.96
N LEU A 101 -12.66 9.84 4.26
CA LEU A 101 -12.06 9.29 5.46
C LEU A 101 -10.54 9.56 5.50
N GLU A 102 -9.82 9.26 4.42
CA GLU A 102 -8.38 9.54 4.29
C GLU A 102 -8.06 11.03 4.53
N ARG A 103 -8.91 11.94 4.04
CA ARG A 103 -8.76 13.38 4.29
C ARG A 103 -8.93 13.75 5.76
N ILE A 104 -9.87 13.13 6.46
CA ILE A 104 -10.09 13.32 7.90
C ILE A 104 -8.88 12.78 8.68
N PHE A 105 -8.44 11.55 8.37
CA PHE A 105 -7.28 10.92 8.99
C PHE A 105 -6.00 11.74 8.80
N ARG A 106 -5.79 12.36 7.63
CA ARG A 106 -4.65 13.26 7.40
C ARG A 106 -4.58 14.42 8.40
N ARG A 107 -5.74 14.88 8.93
CA ARG A 107 -5.78 15.95 9.96
C ARG A 107 -5.30 15.46 11.33
N THR A 108 -5.45 14.16 11.61
CA THR A 108 -4.97 13.54 12.85
C THR A 108 -3.46 13.29 12.86
N LYS A 109 -2.79 13.46 11.70
CA LYS A 109 -1.38 13.09 11.48
C LYS A 109 -1.09 11.61 11.78
N TYR A 110 -2.11 10.76 11.74
CA TYR A 110 -1.95 9.32 11.82
C TYR A 110 -1.44 8.81 10.47
N GLU A 111 -0.35 8.05 10.49
CA GLU A 111 0.17 7.32 9.34
C GLU A 111 0.57 5.91 9.79
N PRO A 112 0.15 4.84 9.10
CA PRO A 112 0.57 3.49 9.43
C PRO A 112 2.02 3.27 9.00
N SER A 113 2.77 2.44 9.72
CA SER A 113 4.21 2.20 9.48
C SER A 113 4.55 1.70 8.06
N LEU A 114 3.66 0.91 7.47
CA LEU A 114 3.76 0.33 6.12
C LEU A 114 3.15 1.22 5.02
N ASN A 115 2.75 2.45 5.35
CA ASN A 115 2.30 3.45 4.36
C ASN A 115 2.61 4.87 4.84
N LYS A 116 3.72 5.02 5.56
CA LYS A 116 4.22 6.32 6.01
C LYS A 116 5.12 6.93 4.94
N PHE A 117 5.18 8.25 4.91
CA PHE A 117 6.15 8.95 4.08
C PHE A 117 7.56 8.80 4.67
N VAL A 118 8.51 8.32 3.87
CA VAL A 118 9.93 8.10 4.26
C VAL A 118 10.91 8.88 3.38
N GLY A 119 10.42 9.62 2.39
CA GLY A 119 11.27 10.42 1.50
C GLY A 119 12.29 9.57 0.77
N LEU A 120 13.56 10.01 0.77
CA LEU A 120 14.65 9.34 0.05
C LEU A 120 15.27 8.18 0.82
N ASP A 121 14.79 7.86 2.02
CA ASP A 121 15.36 6.76 2.82
C ASP A 121 15.24 5.42 2.10
N ASN A 122 14.12 5.17 1.43
CA ASN A 122 13.94 3.98 0.60
C ASN A 122 14.95 3.92 -0.54
N TYR A 123 15.18 5.04 -1.24
CA TYR A 123 16.19 5.10 -2.29
C TYR A 123 17.59 4.83 -1.74
N LYS A 124 17.93 5.42 -0.59
CA LYS A 124 19.22 5.19 0.07
C LYS A 124 19.39 3.71 0.44
N LYS A 125 18.36 3.06 1.00
CA LYS A 125 18.38 1.63 1.30
C LYS A 125 18.67 0.80 0.04
N VAL A 126 17.98 1.08 -1.06
CA VAL A 126 18.16 0.40 -2.36
C VAL A 126 19.58 0.55 -2.88
N PHE A 127 20.13 1.77 -2.90
CA PHE A 127 21.49 2.00 -3.39
C PHE A 127 22.59 1.50 -2.44
N THR A 128 22.31 1.38 -1.15
CA THR A 128 23.27 0.86 -0.16
C THR A 128 23.17 -0.65 0.07
N GLY A 129 22.23 -1.32 -0.59
CA GLY A 129 21.96 -2.76 -0.40
C GLY A 129 21.37 -3.12 0.96
N LYS A 130 20.99 -2.13 1.78
CA LYS A 130 20.37 -2.31 3.10
C LYS A 130 18.84 -2.31 3.00
N VAL A 131 18.32 -3.03 2.01
CA VAL A 131 16.88 -3.07 1.77
C VAL A 131 16.25 -4.10 2.69
N ASP A 132 15.00 -3.85 3.08
CA ASP A 132 14.23 -4.82 3.85
C ASP A 132 14.10 -6.12 3.02
N PRO A 133 14.11 -7.31 3.65
CA PRO A 133 14.07 -8.60 2.97
C PRO A 133 12.87 -8.76 2.02
N ASP A 134 11.80 -8.02 2.26
CA ASP A 134 10.58 -8.10 1.47
C ASP A 134 10.70 -7.41 0.09
N PHE A 135 11.78 -6.65 -0.15
CA PHE A 135 11.93 -5.87 -1.38
C PHE A 135 12.47 -6.67 -2.56
N TYR A 136 13.38 -7.60 -2.33
CA TYR A 136 13.95 -8.42 -3.39
C TYR A 136 13.31 -9.80 -3.40
N PRO A 137 13.00 -10.36 -4.59
CA PRO A 137 12.58 -11.75 -4.67
C PRO A 137 13.72 -12.64 -4.17
N HIS A 138 13.49 -13.32 -3.06
CA HIS A 138 14.44 -14.27 -2.50
C HIS A 138 14.02 -15.68 -2.87
N ILE A 139 15.02 -16.52 -3.20
CA ILE A 139 14.82 -17.96 -3.24
C ILE A 139 14.69 -18.40 -1.77
N TYR A 140 13.46 -18.60 -1.30
CA TYR A 140 13.22 -19.17 0.00
C TYR A 140 12.92 -20.66 -0.13
N VAL A 141 13.47 -21.44 0.79
CA VAL A 141 13.09 -22.84 0.96
C VAL A 141 11.81 -22.84 1.78
N GLN A 142 10.70 -23.29 1.19
CA GLN A 142 9.46 -23.45 1.93
C GLN A 142 9.63 -24.57 2.97
N GLN A 143 9.89 -24.21 4.21
CA GLN A 143 9.96 -25.15 5.33
C GLN A 143 8.53 -25.50 5.74
N LYS A 144 8.09 -26.70 5.39
CA LYS A 144 6.74 -27.19 5.74
C LYS A 144 6.56 -27.41 7.25
N TYR A 145 7.66 -27.55 7.99
CA TYR A 145 7.66 -27.81 9.43
C TYR A 145 8.67 -26.87 10.10
N THR A 146 8.22 -26.11 11.10
CA THR A 146 9.07 -25.25 11.93
C THR A 146 9.45 -26.00 13.21
N ALA A 147 10.53 -25.60 13.90
CA ALA A 147 10.95 -26.25 15.16
C ALA A 147 9.89 -26.21 16.28
N THR A 148 8.91 -25.31 16.17
CA THR A 148 7.78 -25.14 17.10
C THR A 148 6.50 -25.80 16.60
N SER A 149 6.49 -26.40 15.41
CA SER A 149 5.34 -27.08 14.85
C SER A 149 5.36 -28.56 15.24
N ASP A 150 4.20 -29.10 15.63
CA ASP A 150 4.07 -30.55 15.80
C ASP A 150 4.31 -31.26 14.46
N LEU A 151 5.13 -32.32 14.50
CA LEU A 151 5.33 -33.15 13.33
C LEU A 151 4.03 -33.88 13.00
N PRO A 152 3.67 -34.02 11.71
CA PRO A 152 2.51 -34.79 11.34
C PRO A 152 2.68 -36.24 11.80
N PRO A 153 1.62 -36.89 12.33
CA PRO A 153 1.72 -38.25 12.83
C PRO A 153 2.04 -39.28 11.73
N THR A 154 1.77 -38.93 10.48
CA THR A 154 2.06 -39.76 9.30
C THR A 154 2.51 -38.88 8.13
N ILE A 155 3.51 -39.34 7.38
CA ILE A 155 4.00 -38.69 6.15
C ILE A 155 3.97 -39.69 4.99
N ALA A 156 3.63 -39.22 3.78
CA ALA A 156 3.67 -40.07 2.60
C ALA A 156 5.12 -40.44 2.27
N LYS A 157 5.37 -41.72 1.94
CA LYS A 157 6.72 -42.25 1.66
C LYS A 157 7.50 -41.42 0.64
N LYS A 158 6.82 -40.98 -0.44
CA LYS A 158 7.40 -40.17 -1.51
C LYS A 158 7.91 -38.81 -1.00
N ASP A 159 7.16 -38.19 -0.10
CA ASP A 159 7.51 -36.88 0.47
C ASP A 159 8.65 -37.05 1.48
N PHE A 160 8.65 -38.13 2.26
CA PHE A 160 9.74 -38.47 3.19
C PHE A 160 11.08 -38.70 2.47
N GLU A 161 11.07 -39.52 1.40
CA GLU A 161 12.29 -39.80 0.62
C GLU A 161 12.86 -38.54 -0.01
N LYS A 162 12.00 -37.65 -0.52
CA LYS A 162 12.42 -36.41 -1.15
C LYS A 162 12.89 -35.35 -0.15
N GLU A 163 12.15 -35.15 0.94
CA GLU A 163 12.34 -34.00 1.83
C GLU A 163 13.26 -34.29 3.03
N VAL A 164 13.29 -35.54 3.50
CA VAL A 164 14.13 -35.95 4.66
C VAL A 164 15.39 -36.66 4.19
N LEU A 165 15.26 -37.74 3.42
CA LEU A 165 16.42 -38.54 2.99
C LEU A 165 17.25 -37.87 1.88
N GLY A 166 16.61 -37.09 1.00
CA GLY A 166 17.29 -36.34 -0.05
C GLY A 166 18.31 -35.31 0.46
N ASN A 167 18.17 -34.86 1.71
CA ASN A 167 19.08 -33.90 2.35
C ASN A 167 20.14 -34.56 3.27
N CYS A 168 20.16 -35.89 3.38
CA CYS A 168 21.12 -36.65 4.23
C CYS A 168 22.31 -37.26 3.45
N ARG A 169 22.54 -36.84 2.21
CA ARG A 169 23.74 -37.15 1.41
C ARG A 169 24.55 -35.89 1.20
#